data_AF-A0AAU1KAL8-F1
#
_entry.id   AF-A0AAU1KAL8-F1
#
_cell.length_a   1.000
_cell.length_b   1.000
_cell.length_c   1.000
_cell.angle_alpha   90.00
_cell.angle_beta   90.00
_cell.angle_gamma   90.00
#
_symmetry.space_group_name_H-M   'P 1'
#
loop_
_entity.id
_entity.type
_entity.pdbx_description
1 polymer ?
#
loop_
_entity_poly.entity_id
_entity_poly.type
_entity_poly.pdbx_seq_one_letter_code
_entity_poly.pdbx_strand_id
1 'polypeptide(L)'
;MSDLPHRLRDALQQADFSYDSVAELLGPIAHSALSRNETLPGRRRTHGGSPLETLIRLFLLQTTVPLDHAEAALPGLVDRLAVEGILEQSVGEVAARLDVRPYATEDTALWVVSDLTPGLDGGPQRVGHEHVLGISPASTSLAQLTIRDQVGTSLDLGTGCGVQALHLATHSDRVVATDVNQRALWITTFNAALNDVADRIDVRNGSFFEPVAGERFDLIATNPPFVISPATGERLVYRDSGLPGDRVVEDIVRAAPGMLTEGGWCQILGNWIISEDQPWDDRLEGWLVDEVDAFVVQREVLDPAAYVELWLKDSGHHGAQDYLTRYDTWLSWFEEQKIEGVGFGWINLHRTGASNPKRELLEWPYDVEQPIAPALAAWGEAARVEVTEDSTLVIVEDVQQETLGQPGAEDPSTVILRQQRGLRRARQADTIEAAFAGACDGDLTVGQILDALAQILDRDPAVVRSSYLPIAQELVSEGFLRPAPGTPGPAA
;
A
#
# COMPACT_ATOMS: atom_id res chain seq x y z
N MET A 1 -4.62 -17.17 -26.07
CA MET A 1 -5.60 -16.78 -25.05
C MET A 1 -6.94 -16.55 -25.73
N SER A 2 -8.06 -16.78 -25.02
CA SER A 2 -9.39 -16.40 -25.49
C SER A 2 -9.43 -14.89 -25.71
N ASP A 3 -10.11 -14.42 -26.75
CA ASP A 3 -10.35 -12.99 -27.01
C ASP A 3 -11.42 -12.39 -26.07
N LEU A 4 -11.98 -13.21 -25.16
CA LEU A 4 -13.04 -12.81 -24.26
C LEU A 4 -12.71 -11.59 -23.39
N PRO A 5 -11.52 -11.45 -22.77
CA PRO A 5 -11.20 -10.28 -21.96
C PRO A 5 -11.26 -8.96 -22.75
N HIS A 6 -10.73 -8.93 -23.98
CA HIS A 6 -10.79 -7.72 -24.83
C HIS A 6 -12.23 -7.42 -25.25
N ARG A 7 -13.02 -8.44 -25.61
CA ARG A 7 -14.44 -8.22 -25.94
C ARG A 7 -15.26 -7.76 -24.74
N LEU A 8 -14.93 -8.25 -23.54
CA LEU A 8 -15.53 -7.74 -22.30
C LEU A 8 -15.14 -6.27 -22.11
N ARG A 9 -13.86 -5.91 -22.27
CA ARG A 9 -13.40 -4.51 -22.23
C ARG A 9 -14.23 -3.61 -23.15
N ASP A 10 -14.40 -4.01 -24.41
CA ASP A 10 -15.18 -3.25 -25.39
C ASP A 10 -16.63 -3.05 -24.94
N ALA A 11 -17.26 -4.09 -24.38
CA ALA A 11 -18.63 -4.00 -23.87
C ALA A 11 -18.74 -3.09 -22.65
N LEU A 12 -17.79 -3.16 -21.71
CA LEU A 12 -17.73 -2.29 -20.54
C LEU A 12 -17.55 -0.82 -20.95
N GLN A 13 -16.70 -0.55 -21.94
CA GLN A 13 -16.52 0.78 -22.52
C GLN A 13 -17.78 1.30 -23.22
N GLN A 14 -18.43 0.45 -24.04
CA GLN A 14 -19.67 0.81 -24.75
C GLN A 14 -20.82 1.11 -23.78
N ALA A 15 -20.85 0.45 -22.63
CA ALA A 15 -21.82 0.67 -21.57
C ALA A 15 -21.46 1.84 -20.64
N ASP A 16 -20.35 2.55 -20.90
CA ASP A 16 -19.80 3.62 -20.05
C ASP A 16 -19.58 3.18 -18.58
N PHE A 17 -19.13 1.93 -18.40
CA PHE A 17 -18.89 1.34 -17.08
C PHE A 17 -17.54 1.76 -16.50
N SER A 18 -17.37 3.06 -16.23
CA SER A 18 -16.16 3.63 -15.61
C SER A 18 -16.39 3.96 -14.13
N TYR A 19 -15.31 4.23 -13.37
CA TYR A 19 -15.45 4.63 -11.97
C TYR A 19 -16.28 5.92 -11.84
N ASP A 20 -15.97 6.92 -12.66
CA ASP A 20 -16.62 8.23 -12.65
C ASP A 20 -18.10 8.14 -13.05
N SER A 21 -18.41 7.41 -14.12
CA SER A 21 -19.79 7.22 -14.59
C SER A 21 -20.63 6.46 -13.56
N VAL A 22 -20.05 5.46 -12.89
CA VAL A 22 -20.71 4.76 -11.77
C VAL A 22 -20.95 5.70 -10.59
N ALA A 23 -19.95 6.49 -10.19
CA ALA A 23 -20.05 7.43 -9.08
C ALA A 23 -21.09 8.53 -9.37
N GLU A 24 -21.13 9.04 -10.60
CA GLU A 24 -22.11 10.04 -11.05
C GLU A 24 -23.53 9.47 -11.00
N LEU A 25 -23.75 8.28 -11.58
CA LEU A 25 -25.07 7.65 -11.64
C LEU A 25 -25.62 7.33 -10.24
N LEU A 26 -24.79 6.76 -9.37
CA LEU A 26 -25.17 6.43 -8.00
C LEU A 26 -25.37 7.70 -7.16
N GLY A 27 -24.54 8.71 -7.40
CA GLY A 27 -24.42 9.89 -6.56
C GLY A 27 -23.76 9.59 -5.20
N PRO A 28 -23.37 10.64 -4.46
CA PRO A 28 -22.48 10.52 -3.30
C PRO A 28 -23.03 9.62 -2.18
N ILE A 29 -24.34 9.65 -1.96
CA ILE A 29 -24.99 8.86 -0.90
C ILE A 29 -24.92 7.37 -1.22
N ALA A 30 -25.30 6.97 -2.44
CA ALA A 30 -25.35 5.56 -2.79
C ALA A 30 -23.94 4.98 -3.02
N HIS A 31 -23.03 5.78 -3.58
CA HIS A 31 -21.62 5.40 -3.72
C HIS A 31 -20.95 5.16 -2.36
N SER A 32 -21.15 6.09 -1.41
CA SER A 32 -20.64 5.93 -0.04
C SER A 32 -21.30 4.78 0.73
N ALA A 33 -22.58 4.48 0.47
CA ALA A 33 -23.24 3.32 1.06
C ALA A 33 -22.63 2.01 0.53
N LEU A 34 -22.39 1.93 -0.78
CA LEU A 34 -21.78 0.77 -1.42
C LEU A 34 -20.37 0.49 -0.88
N SER A 35 -19.58 1.52 -0.57
CA SER A 35 -18.25 1.35 0.05
C SER A 35 -18.31 0.77 1.48
N ARG A 36 -19.50 0.73 2.09
CA ARG A 36 -19.78 0.05 3.37
C ARG A 36 -20.60 -1.24 3.18
N ASN A 37 -20.61 -1.79 1.96
CA ASN A 37 -21.34 -3.00 1.60
C ASN A 37 -22.87 -2.88 1.68
N GLU A 38 -23.42 -1.66 1.61
CA GLU A 38 -24.86 -1.38 1.61
C GLU A 38 -25.34 -1.08 0.18
N THR A 39 -26.07 -2.01 -0.43
CA THR A 39 -26.47 -1.95 -1.84
C THR A 39 -27.80 -1.24 -2.06
N LEU A 40 -28.67 -1.21 -1.05
CA LEU A 40 -30.04 -0.72 -1.18
C LEU A 40 -30.15 0.70 -1.76
N PRO A 41 -29.34 1.70 -1.34
CA PRO A 41 -29.35 3.01 -1.96
C PRO A 41 -29.00 2.98 -3.46
N GLY A 42 -28.06 2.14 -3.87
CA GLY A 42 -27.69 1.95 -5.27
C GLY A 42 -28.78 1.26 -6.09
N ARG A 43 -29.47 0.27 -5.49
CA ARG A 43 -30.62 -0.40 -6.13
C ARG A 43 -31.76 0.58 -6.41
N ARG A 44 -31.93 1.62 -5.59
CA ARG A 44 -32.91 2.71 -5.78
C ARG A 44 -32.55 3.69 -6.88
N ARG A 45 -31.28 3.72 -7.31
CA ARG A 45 -30.76 4.61 -8.36
C ARG A 45 -30.72 3.94 -9.74
N THR A 46 -30.83 2.61 -9.79
CA THR A 46 -30.62 1.79 -11.00
C THR A 46 -31.93 1.10 -11.45
N HIS A 47 -32.93 1.88 -11.85
CA HIS A 47 -34.25 1.37 -12.28
C HIS A 47 -34.61 1.61 -13.75
N GLY A 48 -33.81 2.41 -14.46
CA GLY A 48 -33.99 2.80 -15.85
C GLY A 48 -33.60 1.73 -16.88
N GLY A 49 -32.84 0.70 -16.48
CA GLY A 49 -32.53 -0.46 -17.33
C GLY A 49 -31.52 -0.16 -18.45
N SER A 50 -30.76 0.94 -18.33
CA SER A 50 -29.63 1.20 -19.22
C SER A 50 -28.52 0.13 -19.07
N PRO A 51 -27.63 -0.01 -20.06
CA PRO A 51 -26.45 -0.88 -19.95
C PRO A 51 -25.62 -0.62 -18.68
N LEU A 52 -25.31 0.65 -18.40
CA LEU A 52 -24.56 1.06 -17.20
C LEU A 52 -25.25 0.61 -15.91
N GLU A 53 -26.55 0.89 -15.76
CA GLU A 53 -27.31 0.46 -14.59
C GLU A 53 -27.36 -1.06 -14.45
N THR A 54 -27.46 -1.77 -15.57
CA THR A 54 -27.46 -3.23 -15.59
C THR A 54 -26.14 -3.79 -15.08
N LEU A 55 -25.01 -3.25 -15.53
CA LEU A 55 -23.68 -3.68 -15.07
C LEU A 55 -23.44 -3.33 -13.59
N ILE A 56 -23.87 -2.15 -13.14
CA ILE A 56 -23.84 -1.78 -11.71
C ILE A 56 -24.64 -2.79 -10.88
N ARG A 57 -25.86 -3.13 -11.32
CA ARG A 57 -26.71 -4.10 -10.63
C ARG A 57 -26.13 -5.51 -10.62
N LEU A 58 -25.57 -5.94 -11.74
CA LEU A 58 -25.05 -7.28 -11.92
C LEU A 58 -23.79 -7.51 -11.10
N PHE A 59 -22.79 -6.62 -11.24
CA PHE A 59 -21.47 -6.79 -10.65
C PHE A 59 -21.36 -6.14 -9.26
N LEU A 60 -21.61 -4.83 -9.16
CA LEU A 60 -21.33 -4.08 -7.92
C LEU A 60 -22.38 -4.29 -6.82
N LEU A 61 -23.66 -4.40 -7.21
CA LEU A 61 -24.76 -4.66 -6.27
C LEU A 61 -25.05 -6.16 -6.14
N GLN A 62 -24.40 -7.01 -6.96
CA GLN A 62 -24.53 -8.47 -6.96
C GLN A 62 -25.98 -8.95 -7.00
N THR A 63 -26.81 -8.29 -7.81
CA THR A 63 -28.22 -8.63 -8.00
C THR A 63 -28.44 -9.31 -9.34
N THR A 64 -29.33 -10.29 -9.36
CA THR A 64 -29.81 -10.90 -10.61
C THR A 64 -30.49 -9.85 -11.50
N VAL A 65 -30.19 -9.89 -12.79
CA VAL A 65 -30.78 -9.02 -13.82
C VAL A 65 -31.51 -9.84 -14.89
N PRO A 66 -32.52 -9.28 -15.57
CA PRO A 66 -33.14 -9.92 -16.73
C PRO A 66 -32.13 -10.23 -17.84
N LEU A 67 -32.29 -11.37 -18.52
CA LEU A 67 -31.39 -11.81 -19.59
C LEU A 67 -31.31 -10.83 -20.76
N ASP A 68 -32.42 -10.21 -21.14
CA ASP A 68 -32.46 -9.21 -22.20
C ASP A 68 -31.68 -7.95 -21.85
N HIS A 69 -31.74 -7.51 -20.59
CA HIS A 69 -30.91 -6.41 -20.08
C HIS A 69 -29.42 -6.80 -20.07
N ALA A 70 -29.09 -8.02 -19.62
CA ALA A 70 -27.71 -8.51 -19.62
C ALA A 70 -27.15 -8.59 -21.05
N GLU A 71 -27.91 -9.08 -22.03
CA GLU A 71 -27.50 -9.10 -23.44
C GLU A 71 -27.37 -7.70 -24.04
N ALA A 72 -28.21 -6.75 -23.63
CA ALA A 72 -28.06 -5.36 -24.06
C ALA A 72 -26.77 -4.72 -23.51
N ALA A 73 -26.37 -5.09 -22.28
CA ALA A 73 -25.16 -4.59 -21.63
C ALA A 73 -23.87 -5.33 -22.03
N LEU A 74 -23.98 -6.61 -22.40
CA LEU A 74 -22.88 -7.50 -22.75
C LEU A 74 -23.17 -8.24 -24.07
N PRO A 75 -23.26 -7.54 -25.22
CA PRO A 75 -23.83 -8.10 -26.45
C PRO A 75 -23.11 -9.36 -26.95
N GLY A 76 -23.80 -10.50 -26.90
CA GLY A 76 -23.27 -11.79 -27.36
C GLY A 76 -22.11 -12.33 -26.51
N LEU A 77 -22.01 -11.88 -25.25
CA LEU A 77 -21.01 -12.32 -24.29
C LEU A 77 -21.59 -13.11 -23.12
N VAL A 78 -22.88 -13.00 -22.82
CA VAL A 78 -23.49 -13.64 -21.63
C VAL A 78 -23.19 -15.14 -21.57
N ASP A 79 -23.50 -15.89 -22.64
CA ASP A 79 -23.24 -17.33 -22.71
C ASP A 79 -21.74 -17.66 -22.56
N ARG A 80 -20.85 -16.83 -23.13
CA ARG A 80 -19.40 -17.04 -23.05
C ARG A 80 -18.85 -16.79 -21.65
N LEU A 81 -19.31 -15.72 -21.01
CA LEU A 81 -18.97 -15.39 -19.63
C LEU A 81 -19.54 -16.43 -18.66
N ALA A 82 -20.69 -17.04 -18.98
CA ALA A 82 -21.23 -18.15 -18.22
C ALA A 82 -20.38 -19.43 -18.35
N VAL A 83 -19.90 -19.75 -19.56
CA VAL A 83 -18.98 -20.88 -19.80
C VAL A 83 -17.66 -20.71 -19.04
N GLU A 84 -17.12 -19.49 -18.99
CA GLU A 84 -15.89 -19.17 -18.23
C GLU A 84 -16.14 -19.00 -16.72
N GLY A 85 -17.39 -19.12 -16.26
CA GLY A 85 -17.72 -19.04 -14.83
C GLY A 85 -17.68 -17.64 -14.22
N ILE A 86 -17.69 -16.58 -15.04
CA ILE A 86 -17.84 -15.18 -14.61
C ILE A 86 -19.30 -14.85 -14.32
N LEU A 87 -20.21 -15.42 -15.10
CA LEU A 87 -21.66 -15.28 -14.93
C LEU A 87 -22.31 -16.65 -14.66
N GLU A 88 -23.53 -16.60 -14.16
CA GLU A 88 -24.47 -17.72 -14.18
C GLU A 88 -25.76 -17.28 -14.85
N GLN A 89 -26.28 -18.14 -15.72
CA GLN A 89 -27.50 -17.91 -16.44
C GLN A 89 -28.55 -18.94 -16.01
N SER A 90 -29.76 -18.45 -15.73
CA SER A 90 -30.95 -19.27 -15.51
C SER A 90 -32.05 -18.85 -16.50
N VAL A 91 -33.27 -19.37 -16.36
CA VAL A 91 -34.35 -19.09 -17.31
C VAL A 91 -34.77 -17.61 -17.22
N GLY A 92 -34.29 -16.80 -18.16
CA GLY A 92 -34.64 -15.38 -18.29
C GLY A 92 -33.87 -14.44 -17.36
N GLU A 93 -32.89 -14.94 -16.62
CA GLU A 93 -32.17 -14.19 -15.59
C GLU A 93 -30.67 -14.51 -15.61
N VAL A 94 -29.85 -13.52 -15.26
CA VAL A 94 -28.38 -13.60 -15.21
C VAL A 94 -27.89 -13.06 -13.87
N ALA A 95 -26.97 -13.79 -13.23
CA ALA A 95 -26.31 -13.38 -12.00
C ALA A 95 -24.78 -13.41 -12.17
N ALA A 96 -24.08 -12.59 -11.40
CA ALA A 96 -22.62 -12.62 -11.37
C ALA A 96 -22.12 -13.80 -10.53
N ARG A 97 -21.05 -14.44 -10.98
CA ARG A 97 -20.24 -15.41 -10.21
C ARG A 97 -18.90 -14.81 -9.78
N LEU A 98 -18.43 -13.80 -10.52
CA LEU A 98 -17.27 -12.95 -10.21
C LEU A 98 -17.70 -11.47 -10.28
N ASP A 99 -17.10 -10.62 -9.46
CA ASP A 99 -17.26 -9.16 -9.56
C ASP A 99 -16.41 -8.65 -10.73
N VAL A 100 -16.88 -7.57 -11.36
CA VAL A 100 -16.12 -6.78 -12.33
C VAL A 100 -16.23 -5.34 -11.88
N ARG A 101 -15.15 -4.81 -11.32
CA ARG A 101 -15.15 -3.52 -10.65
C ARG A 101 -14.36 -2.49 -11.44
N PRO A 102 -14.98 -1.35 -11.83
CA PRO A 102 -14.21 -0.23 -12.35
C PRO A 102 -13.42 0.40 -11.20
N TYR A 103 -12.17 0.72 -11.48
CA TYR A 103 -11.22 1.24 -10.52
C TYR A 103 -10.41 2.35 -11.17
N ALA A 104 -10.25 3.45 -10.46
CA ALA A 104 -9.50 4.60 -10.96
C ALA A 104 -8.56 5.15 -9.88
N THR A 105 -7.41 5.59 -10.34
CA THR A 105 -6.44 6.44 -9.65
C THR A 105 -6.21 7.68 -10.53
N GLU A 106 -5.45 8.67 -10.06
CA GLU A 106 -5.18 9.88 -10.85
C GLU A 106 -4.60 9.55 -12.24
N ASP A 107 -3.77 8.51 -12.33
CA ASP A 107 -3.03 8.17 -13.56
C ASP A 107 -3.54 6.93 -14.29
N THR A 108 -4.55 6.23 -13.77
CA THR A 108 -4.97 4.94 -14.35
C THR A 108 -6.43 4.63 -14.10
N ALA A 109 -7.14 4.18 -15.14
CA ALA A 109 -8.48 3.61 -15.06
C ALA A 109 -8.42 2.14 -15.53
N LEU A 110 -8.92 1.23 -14.70
CA LEU A 110 -8.84 -0.22 -14.89
C LEU A 110 -10.21 -0.87 -14.59
N TRP A 111 -10.35 -2.10 -15.06
CA TRP A 111 -11.37 -3.02 -14.55
C TRP A 111 -10.69 -4.20 -13.87
N VAL A 112 -11.15 -4.53 -12.65
CA VAL A 112 -10.60 -5.65 -11.90
C VAL A 112 -11.69 -6.69 -11.70
N VAL A 113 -11.44 -7.89 -12.21
CA VAL A 113 -12.23 -9.10 -11.93
C VAL A 113 -11.72 -9.73 -10.64
N SER A 114 -12.63 -10.12 -9.76
CA SER A 114 -12.32 -10.85 -8.52
C SER A 114 -13.51 -11.68 -8.08
N ASP A 115 -13.37 -12.45 -7.01
CA ASP A 115 -14.56 -13.06 -6.41
C ASP A 115 -15.52 -11.99 -5.86
N LEU A 116 -16.79 -12.37 -5.74
CA LEU A 116 -17.85 -11.53 -5.21
C LEU A 116 -17.55 -11.06 -3.78
N THR A 117 -17.96 -9.83 -3.48
CA THR A 117 -17.92 -9.26 -2.14
C THR A 117 -18.83 -10.06 -1.20
N PRO A 118 -18.29 -10.68 -0.14
CA PRO A 118 -19.09 -11.38 0.84
C PRO A 118 -19.81 -10.39 1.78
N GLY A 119 -20.95 -10.78 2.34
CA GLY A 119 -21.59 -10.01 3.41
C GLY A 119 -22.35 -8.75 2.99
N LEU A 120 -22.60 -8.51 1.71
CA LEU A 120 -23.44 -7.39 1.24
C LEU A 120 -24.82 -7.39 1.93
N ASP A 121 -25.29 -6.20 2.31
CA ASP A 121 -26.57 -5.97 3.00
C ASP A 121 -26.75 -6.80 4.29
N GLY A 122 -25.66 -7.10 5.00
CA GLY A 122 -25.68 -7.95 6.19
C GLY A 122 -25.92 -9.44 5.91
N GLY A 123 -25.74 -9.85 4.65
CA GLY A 123 -25.81 -11.24 4.23
C GLY A 123 -24.69 -12.11 4.83
N PRO A 124 -24.71 -13.43 4.57
CA PRO A 124 -23.67 -14.32 5.07
C PRO A 124 -22.29 -13.97 4.51
N GLN A 125 -21.30 -13.83 5.39
CA GLN A 125 -19.90 -13.64 5.01
C GLN A 125 -19.23 -15.00 4.82
N ARG A 126 -19.54 -15.67 3.71
CA ARG A 126 -18.96 -16.99 3.39
C ARG A 126 -17.84 -16.83 2.38
N VAL A 127 -16.63 -17.17 2.80
CA VAL A 127 -15.42 -17.08 1.98
C VAL A 127 -14.83 -18.49 1.86
N GLY A 128 -14.65 -18.95 0.62
CA GLY A 128 -14.03 -20.25 0.35
C GLY A 128 -12.51 -20.21 0.44
N HIS A 129 -11.87 -21.37 0.54
CA HIS A 129 -10.41 -21.49 0.63
C HIS A 129 -9.65 -20.91 -0.58
N GLU A 130 -10.22 -20.98 -1.78
CA GLU A 130 -9.63 -20.42 -3.01
C GLU A 130 -10.10 -18.99 -3.32
N HIS A 131 -10.76 -18.32 -2.37
CA HIS A 131 -11.30 -16.97 -2.61
C HIS A 131 -10.18 -16.00 -3.02
N VAL A 132 -10.42 -15.28 -4.11
CA VAL A 132 -9.53 -14.26 -4.65
C VAL A 132 -10.14 -12.89 -4.37
N LEU A 133 -9.58 -12.22 -3.37
CA LEU A 133 -10.02 -10.90 -2.95
C LEU A 133 -9.79 -9.87 -4.07
N GLY A 134 -10.79 -9.01 -4.28
CA GLY A 134 -10.69 -7.86 -5.17
C GLY A 134 -9.96 -6.67 -4.53
N ILE A 135 -10.32 -5.46 -4.97
CA ILE A 135 -9.74 -4.23 -4.46
C ILE A 135 -10.18 -4.02 -3.01
N SER A 136 -9.20 -3.97 -2.11
CA SER A 136 -9.37 -3.75 -0.67
C SER A 136 -8.58 -2.52 -0.21
N PRO A 137 -8.86 -1.99 1.01
CA PRO A 137 -8.03 -0.94 1.59
C PRO A 137 -6.54 -1.27 1.60
N ALA A 138 -6.17 -2.53 1.89
CA ALA A 138 -4.77 -2.98 1.83
C ALA A 138 -4.17 -2.88 0.41
N SER A 139 -4.92 -3.30 -0.61
CA SER A 139 -4.46 -3.19 -2.00
C SER A 139 -4.24 -1.73 -2.41
N THR A 140 -5.16 -0.84 -2.02
CA THR A 140 -5.02 0.60 -2.28
C THR A 140 -3.83 1.18 -1.51
N SER A 141 -3.66 0.84 -0.23
CA SER A 141 -2.52 1.30 0.58
C SER A 141 -1.19 0.88 -0.03
N LEU A 142 -1.05 -0.37 -0.49
CA LEU A 142 0.16 -0.81 -1.18
C LEU A 142 0.38 -0.06 -2.50
N ALA A 143 -0.68 0.18 -3.28
CA ALA A 143 -0.57 0.94 -4.52
C ALA A 143 -0.12 2.39 -4.31
N GLN A 144 -0.53 3.02 -3.20
CA GLN A 144 -0.11 4.37 -2.80
C GLN A 144 1.29 4.41 -2.16
N LEU A 145 1.70 3.29 -1.56
CA LEU A 145 3.03 3.05 -1.02
C LEU A 145 4.08 2.84 -2.12
N THR A 146 3.68 2.18 -3.21
CA THR A 146 4.59 1.70 -4.25
C THR A 146 5.22 2.85 -5.04
N ILE A 147 6.56 2.88 -5.10
CA ILE A 147 7.35 3.86 -5.89
C ILE A 147 7.00 3.71 -7.37
N ARG A 148 6.89 4.86 -8.08
CA ARG A 148 6.37 4.95 -9.45
C ARG A 148 7.39 5.38 -10.50
N ASP A 149 8.67 5.42 -10.14
CA ASP A 149 9.74 5.66 -11.10
C ASP A 149 9.74 4.58 -12.18
N GLN A 150 10.16 4.93 -13.41
CA GLN A 150 10.24 3.96 -14.49
C GLN A 150 11.33 2.92 -14.18
N VAL A 151 10.94 1.64 -14.16
CA VAL A 151 11.84 0.51 -13.87
C VAL A 151 11.85 -0.51 -15.01
N GLY A 152 12.92 -1.30 -15.08
CA GLY A 152 13.03 -2.36 -16.09
C GLY A 152 12.16 -3.56 -15.74
N THR A 153 12.37 -4.16 -14.57
CA THR A 153 11.59 -5.34 -14.14
C THR A 153 11.07 -5.21 -12.72
N SER A 154 9.78 -5.49 -12.53
CA SER A 154 9.15 -5.58 -11.21
C SER A 154 8.56 -6.97 -10.91
N LEU A 155 8.35 -7.24 -9.63
CA LEU A 155 7.72 -8.46 -9.10
C LEU A 155 6.51 -8.10 -8.24
N ASP A 156 5.37 -8.70 -8.57
CA ASP A 156 4.19 -8.79 -7.71
C ASP A 156 4.18 -10.17 -7.02
N LEU A 157 4.52 -10.19 -5.73
CA LEU A 157 4.62 -11.42 -4.94
C LEU A 157 3.31 -11.68 -4.19
N GLY A 158 2.62 -12.78 -4.52
CA GLY A 158 1.27 -13.04 -4.02
C GLY A 158 0.22 -12.20 -4.73
N THR A 159 0.19 -12.29 -6.07
CA THR A 159 -0.52 -11.35 -6.95
C THR A 159 -2.05 -11.32 -6.77
N GLY A 160 -2.67 -12.42 -6.30
CA GLY A 160 -4.11 -12.46 -6.05
C GLY A 160 -4.93 -12.18 -7.31
N CYS A 161 -5.70 -11.08 -7.30
CA CYS A 161 -6.44 -10.63 -8.50
C CYS A 161 -5.57 -9.89 -9.52
N GLY A 162 -4.29 -9.62 -9.23
CA GLY A 162 -3.37 -8.94 -10.13
C GLY A 162 -3.37 -7.43 -10.04
N VAL A 163 -4.06 -6.83 -9.06
CA VAL A 163 -4.19 -5.37 -8.98
C VAL A 163 -2.84 -4.66 -8.85
N GLN A 164 -1.88 -5.22 -8.11
CA GLN A 164 -0.53 -4.64 -8.01
C GLN A 164 0.23 -4.85 -9.32
N ALA A 165 0.18 -6.03 -9.94
CA ALA A 165 0.76 -6.27 -11.26
C ALA A 165 0.25 -5.29 -12.33
N LEU A 166 -1.06 -4.97 -12.33
CA LEU A 166 -1.64 -3.96 -13.23
C LEU A 166 -1.07 -2.56 -12.98
N HIS A 167 -0.91 -2.19 -11.70
CA HIS A 167 -0.27 -0.93 -11.32
C HIS A 167 1.21 -0.89 -11.70
N LEU A 168 1.94 -1.98 -11.51
CA LEU A 168 3.35 -2.10 -11.87
C LEU A 168 3.55 -1.97 -13.39
N ALA A 169 2.64 -2.53 -14.19
CA ALA A 169 2.71 -2.49 -15.65
C ALA A 169 2.63 -1.07 -16.26
N THR A 170 2.21 -0.06 -15.48
CA THR A 170 2.19 1.35 -15.94
C THR A 170 3.56 2.00 -15.99
N HIS A 171 4.52 1.49 -15.21
CA HIS A 171 5.85 2.08 -15.02
C HIS A 171 6.98 1.01 -15.00
N SER A 172 6.67 -0.22 -15.40
CA SER A 172 7.63 -1.31 -15.56
C SER A 172 7.65 -1.79 -17.02
N ASP A 173 8.84 -2.06 -17.58
CA ASP A 173 8.94 -2.67 -18.90
C ASP A 173 8.44 -4.13 -18.89
N ARG A 174 8.67 -4.84 -17.77
CA ARG A 174 8.20 -6.20 -17.51
C ARG A 174 7.78 -6.36 -16.05
N VAL A 175 6.67 -7.06 -15.84
CA VAL A 175 6.17 -7.46 -14.52
C VAL A 175 6.17 -8.99 -14.44
N VAL A 176 6.71 -9.56 -13.37
CA VAL A 176 6.46 -10.96 -13.01
C VAL A 176 5.43 -10.98 -11.89
N ALA A 177 4.37 -11.75 -12.06
CA ALA A 177 3.31 -11.90 -11.07
C ALA A 177 3.26 -13.35 -10.59
N THR A 178 3.35 -13.58 -9.28
CA THR A 178 3.45 -14.93 -8.70
C THR A 178 2.36 -15.21 -7.69
N ASP A 179 1.81 -16.42 -7.70
CA ASP A 179 0.85 -16.89 -6.70
C ASP A 179 0.89 -18.43 -6.60
N VAL A 180 0.52 -18.96 -5.45
CA VAL A 180 0.34 -20.41 -5.24
C VAL A 180 -1.05 -20.86 -5.70
N ASN A 181 -2.04 -19.96 -5.67
CA ASN A 181 -3.43 -20.25 -6.01
C ASN A 181 -3.64 -20.18 -7.54
N GLN A 182 -3.93 -21.33 -8.16
CA GLN A 182 -4.19 -21.44 -9.60
C GLN A 182 -5.35 -20.55 -10.07
N ARG A 183 -6.38 -20.35 -9.23
CA ARG A 183 -7.48 -19.45 -9.52
C ARG A 183 -7.03 -17.99 -9.56
N ALA A 184 -6.18 -17.57 -8.63
CA ALA A 184 -5.59 -16.23 -8.60
C ALA A 184 -4.76 -15.96 -9.86
N LEU A 185 -3.95 -16.93 -10.30
CA LEU A 185 -3.18 -16.83 -11.54
C LEU A 185 -4.07 -16.70 -12.79
N TRP A 186 -5.18 -17.46 -12.84
CA TRP A 186 -6.16 -17.33 -13.92
C TRP A 186 -6.82 -15.95 -13.92
N ILE A 187 -7.26 -15.45 -12.76
CA ILE A 187 -7.86 -14.11 -12.62
C ILE A 187 -6.85 -13.03 -13.01
N THR A 188 -5.60 -13.13 -12.54
CA THR A 188 -4.53 -12.18 -12.88
C THR A 188 -4.28 -12.15 -14.38
N THR A 189 -4.20 -13.32 -15.03
CA THR A 189 -4.04 -13.42 -16.49
C THR A 189 -5.24 -12.82 -17.23
N PHE A 190 -6.46 -13.06 -16.73
CA PHE A 190 -7.69 -12.50 -17.29
C PHE A 190 -7.69 -10.97 -17.15
N ASN A 191 -7.32 -10.44 -15.99
CA ASN A 191 -7.24 -9.01 -15.72
C ASN A 191 -6.15 -8.31 -16.52
N ALA A 192 -4.99 -8.93 -16.71
CA ALA A 192 -3.94 -8.40 -17.57
C ALA A 192 -4.43 -8.21 -19.02
N ALA A 193 -5.17 -9.19 -19.56
CA ALA A 193 -5.75 -9.11 -20.89
C ALA A 193 -6.93 -8.12 -20.95
N LEU A 194 -7.81 -8.10 -19.95
CA LEU A 194 -8.92 -7.14 -19.85
C LEU A 194 -8.40 -5.70 -19.89
N ASN A 195 -7.26 -5.46 -19.25
CA ASN A 195 -6.62 -4.15 -19.15
C ASN A 195 -5.58 -3.88 -20.26
N ASP A 196 -5.44 -4.76 -21.26
CA ASP A 196 -4.56 -4.57 -22.43
C ASP A 196 -3.06 -4.39 -22.05
N VAL A 197 -2.63 -5.18 -21.05
CA VAL A 197 -1.24 -5.20 -20.54
C VAL A 197 -0.68 -6.63 -20.42
N ALA A 198 -1.34 -7.60 -21.06
CA ALA A 198 -0.94 -9.01 -21.01
C ALA A 198 0.44 -9.29 -21.62
N ASP A 199 0.94 -8.41 -22.49
CA ASP A 199 2.28 -8.47 -23.06
C ASP A 199 3.38 -8.10 -22.06
N ARG A 200 3.05 -7.37 -20.99
CA ARG A 200 3.99 -6.93 -19.95
C ARG A 200 4.00 -7.83 -18.71
N ILE A 201 2.95 -8.62 -18.47
CA ILE A 201 2.77 -9.38 -17.23
C ILE A 201 3.01 -10.88 -17.48
N ASP A 202 4.06 -11.41 -16.86
CA ASP A 202 4.42 -12.83 -16.85
C ASP A 202 3.92 -13.50 -15.56
N VAL A 203 2.88 -14.31 -15.68
CA VAL A 203 2.18 -14.95 -14.54
C VAL A 203 2.74 -16.34 -14.27
N ARG A 204 3.20 -16.60 -13.03
CA ARG A 204 3.88 -17.86 -12.67
C ARG A 204 3.33 -18.49 -11.38
N ASN A 205 3.26 -19.82 -11.37
CA ASN A 205 2.86 -20.57 -10.19
C ASN A 205 4.05 -20.95 -9.31
N GLY A 206 3.93 -20.72 -8.01
CA GLY A 206 4.79 -21.31 -6.99
C GLY A 206 4.86 -20.48 -5.72
N SER A 207 5.65 -20.94 -4.75
CA SER A 207 5.70 -20.36 -3.42
C SER A 207 6.83 -19.33 -3.30
N PHE A 208 6.55 -18.21 -2.66
CA PHE A 208 7.52 -17.14 -2.42
C PHE A 208 8.35 -16.82 -3.69
N PHE A 209 9.68 -16.86 -3.56
CA PHE A 209 10.62 -16.56 -4.64
C PHE A 209 11.02 -17.78 -5.48
N GLU A 210 10.46 -18.98 -5.23
CA GLU A 210 10.79 -20.19 -6.00
C GLU A 210 10.62 -20.01 -7.52
N PRO A 211 9.54 -19.38 -8.04
CA PRO A 211 9.32 -19.22 -9.48
C PRO A 211 10.27 -18.24 -10.18
N VAL A 212 11.05 -17.50 -9.38
CA VAL A 212 11.94 -16.42 -9.83
C VAL A 212 13.37 -16.64 -9.33
N ALA A 213 13.71 -17.86 -8.94
CA ALA A 213 15.03 -18.20 -8.43
C ALA A 213 16.14 -17.81 -9.44
N GLY A 214 17.05 -16.94 -9.01
CA GLY A 214 18.15 -16.44 -9.83
C GLY A 214 17.83 -15.19 -10.67
N GLU A 215 16.58 -14.72 -10.67
CA GLU A 215 16.21 -13.42 -11.22
C GLU A 215 16.39 -12.31 -10.18
N ARG A 216 16.51 -11.06 -10.67
CA ARG A 216 16.56 -9.86 -9.84
C ARG A 216 15.59 -8.81 -10.39
N PHE A 217 15.09 -7.98 -9.49
CA PHE A 217 14.03 -7.00 -9.76
C PHE A 217 14.45 -5.62 -9.27
N ASP A 218 14.05 -4.60 -10.01
CA ASP A 218 14.21 -3.19 -9.63
C ASP A 218 13.17 -2.79 -8.58
N LEU A 219 12.01 -3.44 -8.60
CA LEU A 219 10.91 -3.20 -7.67
C LEU A 219 10.18 -4.49 -7.32
N ILE A 220 10.01 -4.76 -6.04
CA ILE A 220 9.18 -5.85 -5.51
C ILE A 220 8.06 -5.22 -4.69
N ALA A 221 6.81 -5.52 -5.02
CA ALA A 221 5.65 -5.14 -4.23
C ALA A 221 4.95 -6.39 -3.71
N THR A 222 4.55 -6.40 -2.44
CA THR A 222 3.91 -7.57 -1.83
C THR A 222 2.95 -7.20 -0.72
N ASN A 223 1.78 -7.83 -0.76
CA ASN A 223 0.81 -7.87 0.33
C ASN A 223 0.62 -9.35 0.73
N PRO A 224 1.57 -9.94 1.47
CA PRO A 224 1.57 -11.36 1.75
C PRO A 224 0.41 -11.76 2.67
N PRO A 225 0.06 -13.06 2.74
CA PRO A 225 -0.95 -13.57 3.66
C PRO A 225 -0.41 -13.58 5.10
N PHE A 226 -0.36 -12.39 5.72
CA PHE A 226 0.29 -12.13 7.02
C PHE A 226 -0.61 -12.34 8.24
N VAL A 227 -1.78 -12.98 8.15
CA VAL A 227 -2.60 -13.20 9.35
C VAL A 227 -1.88 -14.15 10.31
N ILE A 228 -1.74 -13.70 11.56
CA ILE A 228 -1.11 -14.42 12.66
C ILE A 228 -2.21 -15.17 13.40
N SER A 229 -2.37 -16.46 13.09
CA SER A 229 -3.45 -17.28 13.65
C SER A 229 -2.99 -18.66 14.10
N PRO A 230 -3.67 -19.27 15.10
CA PRO A 230 -3.44 -20.66 15.46
C PRO A 230 -3.76 -21.61 14.30
N ALA A 231 -3.05 -22.74 14.23
CA ALA A 231 -3.30 -23.77 13.23
C ALA A 231 -4.60 -24.55 13.54
N THR A 232 -5.75 -24.04 13.10
CA THR A 232 -7.09 -24.62 13.39
C THR A 232 -7.70 -25.45 12.25
N GLY A 233 -6.99 -25.66 11.14
CA GLY A 233 -7.39 -26.55 10.04
C GLY A 233 -8.34 -25.93 9.00
N GLU A 234 -9.02 -24.82 9.31
CA GLU A 234 -9.80 -24.01 8.35
C GLU A 234 -8.95 -22.82 7.85
N ARG A 235 -8.20 -23.02 6.76
CA ARG A 235 -7.26 -22.00 6.23
C ARG A 235 -7.86 -21.25 5.04
N LEU A 236 -7.70 -19.92 5.06
CA LEU A 236 -7.99 -19.06 3.92
C LEU A 236 -6.65 -18.64 3.30
N VAL A 237 -6.32 -19.22 2.13
CA VAL A 237 -4.98 -19.13 1.50
C VAL A 237 -4.56 -17.68 1.23
N TYR A 238 -5.51 -16.79 0.95
CA TYR A 238 -5.23 -15.38 0.65
C TYR A 238 -4.75 -14.56 1.87
N ARG A 239 -4.90 -15.07 3.09
CA ARG A 239 -4.56 -14.31 4.31
C ARG A 239 -3.76 -15.11 5.34
N ASP A 240 -3.86 -16.44 5.35
CA ASP A 240 -3.11 -17.33 6.24
C ASP A 240 -2.06 -18.11 5.43
N SER A 241 -0.79 -17.78 5.67
CA SER A 241 0.36 -18.45 5.04
C SER A 241 0.53 -19.92 5.46
N GLY A 242 -0.10 -20.34 6.56
CA GLY A 242 0.12 -21.63 7.21
C GLY A 242 1.45 -21.75 7.94
N LEU A 243 2.28 -20.70 7.93
CA LEU A 243 3.50 -20.59 8.72
C LEU A 243 3.15 -20.07 10.12
N PRO A 244 3.90 -20.47 11.16
CA PRO A 244 3.62 -20.01 12.51
C PRO A 244 4.00 -18.53 12.66
N GLY A 245 3.16 -17.76 13.35
CA GLY A 245 3.48 -16.39 13.71
C GLY A 245 3.56 -15.44 12.50
N ASP A 246 4.53 -14.52 12.56
CA ASP A 246 4.86 -13.53 11.54
C ASP A 246 5.96 -14.01 10.56
N ARG A 247 6.24 -15.32 10.52
CA ARG A 247 7.34 -15.88 9.71
C ARG A 247 7.21 -15.62 8.22
N VAL A 248 6.00 -15.48 7.69
CA VAL A 248 5.80 -15.14 6.27
C VAL A 248 6.42 -13.79 5.92
N VAL A 249 6.29 -12.79 6.80
CA VAL A 249 6.89 -11.47 6.60
C VAL A 249 8.40 -11.54 6.83
N GLU A 250 8.84 -12.24 7.88
CA GLU A 250 10.27 -12.46 8.16
C GLU A 250 11.00 -13.11 6.97
N ASP A 251 10.46 -14.21 6.43
CA ASP A 251 11.08 -14.95 5.34
C ASP A 251 11.18 -14.08 4.07
N ILE A 252 10.17 -13.23 3.80
CA ILE A 252 10.21 -12.26 2.70
C ILE A 252 11.28 -11.20 2.93
N VAL A 253 11.31 -10.58 4.11
CA VAL A 253 12.28 -9.53 4.46
C VAL A 253 13.72 -10.05 4.35
N ARG A 254 13.98 -11.29 4.79
CA ARG A 254 15.30 -11.91 4.72
C ARG A 254 15.72 -12.30 3.30
N ALA A 255 14.78 -12.73 2.46
CA ALA A 255 15.09 -13.20 1.12
C ALA A 255 15.12 -12.08 0.06
N ALA A 256 14.30 -11.03 0.23
CA ALA A 256 14.17 -9.94 -0.74
C ALA A 256 15.50 -9.27 -1.15
N PRO A 257 16.47 -8.99 -0.26
CA PRO A 257 17.78 -8.43 -0.63
C PRO A 257 18.51 -9.23 -1.73
N GLY A 258 18.37 -10.56 -1.71
CA GLY A 258 18.95 -11.45 -2.72
C GLY A 258 18.29 -11.34 -4.10
N MET A 259 17.07 -10.81 -4.15
CA MET A 259 16.22 -10.69 -5.34
C MET A 259 16.19 -9.26 -5.90
N LEU A 260 16.87 -8.30 -5.28
CA LEU A 260 16.91 -6.91 -5.76
C LEU A 260 18.11 -6.67 -6.68
N THR A 261 17.93 -5.83 -7.70
CA THR A 261 19.02 -5.19 -8.43
C THR A 261 19.71 -4.14 -7.55
N GLU A 262 20.81 -3.55 -8.03
CA GLU A 262 21.41 -2.41 -7.37
C GLU A 262 20.52 -1.16 -7.56
N GLY A 263 20.19 -0.45 -6.48
CA GLY A 263 19.17 0.60 -6.45
C GLY A 263 17.73 0.08 -6.36
N GLY A 264 17.52 -1.24 -6.25
CA GLY A 264 16.19 -1.83 -6.25
C GLY A 264 15.44 -1.69 -4.92
N TRP A 265 14.12 -1.61 -4.98
CA TRP A 265 13.23 -1.48 -3.82
C TRP A 265 12.38 -2.73 -3.59
N CYS A 266 12.16 -3.09 -2.32
CA CYS A 266 11.14 -4.04 -1.91
C CYS A 266 10.17 -3.36 -0.93
N GLN A 267 8.88 -3.37 -1.22
CA GLN A 267 7.85 -2.68 -0.46
C GLN A 267 6.76 -3.66 -0.02
N ILE A 268 6.64 -3.80 1.29
CA ILE A 268 5.89 -4.88 1.94
C ILE A 268 4.84 -4.26 2.84
N LEU A 269 3.57 -4.66 2.68
CA LEU A 269 2.61 -4.53 3.78
C LEU A 269 2.74 -5.72 4.72
N GLY A 270 2.61 -5.50 6.02
CA GLY A 270 2.79 -6.58 6.98
C GLY A 270 2.16 -6.29 8.33
N ASN A 271 2.12 -7.34 9.13
CA ASN A 271 2.00 -7.25 10.57
C ASN A 271 3.15 -8.04 11.21
N TRP A 272 3.36 -7.82 12.50
CA TRP A 272 4.40 -8.50 13.27
C TRP A 272 4.00 -8.65 14.73
N ILE A 273 4.59 -9.64 15.38
CA ILE A 273 4.36 -9.94 16.78
C ILE A 273 5.06 -8.90 17.65
N ILE A 274 4.33 -8.38 18.65
CA ILE A 274 4.89 -7.66 19.79
C ILE A 274 4.79 -8.58 21.00
N SER A 275 5.94 -9.04 21.47
CA SER A 275 6.02 -10.02 22.57
C SER A 275 6.38 -9.36 23.90
N GLU A 276 5.98 -9.98 25.02
CA GLU A 276 6.28 -9.51 26.39
C GLU A 276 7.77 -9.20 26.62
N ASP A 277 8.63 -10.05 26.06
CA ASP A 277 10.06 -10.08 26.36
C ASP A 277 10.93 -9.36 25.29
N GLN A 278 10.33 -8.86 24.19
CA GLN A 278 11.08 -8.25 23.08
C GLN A 278 10.28 -7.11 22.42
N PRO A 279 10.84 -5.88 22.38
CA PRO A 279 10.29 -4.77 21.60
C PRO A 279 10.15 -5.12 20.10
N TRP A 280 9.16 -4.51 19.44
CA TRP A 280 8.83 -4.80 18.05
C TRP A 280 9.95 -4.40 17.08
N ASP A 281 10.61 -3.28 17.36
CA ASP A 281 11.71 -2.74 16.57
C ASP A 281 12.95 -3.63 16.68
N ASP A 282 13.34 -4.02 17.89
CA ASP A 282 14.42 -5.01 18.11
C ASP A 282 14.17 -6.33 17.36
N ARG A 283 12.90 -6.77 17.30
CA ARG A 283 12.51 -7.98 16.56
C ARG A 283 12.72 -7.80 15.05
N LEU A 284 12.21 -6.71 14.48
CA LEU A 284 12.32 -6.44 13.05
C LEU A 284 13.76 -6.14 12.62
N GLU A 285 14.55 -5.46 13.45
CA GLU A 285 15.98 -5.28 13.20
C GLU A 285 16.70 -6.62 13.04
N GLY A 286 16.31 -7.64 13.81
CA GLY A 286 16.83 -9.00 13.69
C GLY A 286 16.54 -9.69 12.34
N TRP A 287 15.59 -9.16 11.54
CA TRP A 287 15.27 -9.67 10.21
C TRP A 287 16.12 -9.03 9.11
N LEU A 288 16.60 -7.81 9.35
CA LEU A 288 17.34 -7.02 8.39
C LEU A 288 18.75 -7.56 8.21
N VAL A 289 19.29 -7.33 7.01
CA VAL A 289 20.66 -7.66 6.62
C VAL A 289 21.41 -6.37 6.28
N ASP A 290 22.74 -6.44 6.16
CA ASP A 290 23.56 -5.23 6.04
C ASP A 290 23.59 -4.65 4.61
N GLU A 291 23.08 -5.41 3.63
CA GLU A 291 23.08 -5.05 2.20
C GLU A 291 21.97 -4.08 1.78
N VAL A 292 21.03 -3.76 2.68
CA VAL A 292 19.87 -2.91 2.39
C VAL A 292 19.67 -1.83 3.44
N ASP A 293 19.29 -0.64 3.00
CA ASP A 293 18.64 0.32 3.87
C ASP A 293 17.23 -0.17 4.19
N ALA A 294 16.72 0.16 5.37
CA ALA A 294 15.39 -0.23 5.81
C ALA A 294 14.63 0.97 6.39
N PHE A 295 13.43 1.20 5.87
CA PHE A 295 12.46 2.11 6.47
C PHE A 295 11.19 1.36 6.84
N VAL A 296 10.97 1.21 8.15
CA VAL A 296 9.83 0.49 8.70
C VAL A 296 8.95 1.45 9.47
N VAL A 297 7.65 1.36 9.25
CA VAL A 297 6.68 2.21 9.92
C VAL A 297 5.56 1.37 10.50
N GLN A 298 5.47 1.33 11.84
CA GLN A 298 4.33 0.82 12.59
C GLN A 298 3.20 1.85 12.59
N ARG A 299 2.09 1.52 11.97
CA ARG A 299 0.92 2.40 11.81
C ARG A 299 -0.13 2.20 12.89
N GLU A 300 -0.29 0.96 13.32
CA GLU A 300 -1.36 0.57 14.23
C GLU A 300 -0.87 -0.59 15.09
N VAL A 301 -1.36 -0.65 16.33
CA VAL A 301 -1.14 -1.76 17.25
C VAL A 301 -2.50 -2.21 17.74
N LEU A 302 -2.78 -3.50 17.61
CA LEU A 302 -3.96 -4.12 18.21
C LEU A 302 -3.53 -5.01 19.36
N ASP A 303 -4.28 -4.96 20.45
CA ASP A 303 -4.21 -5.99 21.48
C ASP A 303 -4.76 -7.34 20.94
N PRO A 304 -4.45 -8.48 21.59
CA PRO A 304 -4.88 -9.79 21.11
C PRO A 304 -6.41 -9.92 20.95
N ALA A 305 -7.21 -9.31 21.83
CA ALA A 305 -8.66 -9.38 21.76
C ALA A 305 -9.20 -8.62 20.52
N ALA A 306 -8.75 -7.38 20.32
CA ALA A 306 -9.10 -6.58 19.16
C ALA A 306 -8.65 -7.24 17.84
N TYR A 307 -7.46 -7.87 17.83
CA TYR A 307 -6.94 -8.61 16.68
C TYR A 307 -7.82 -9.82 16.34
N VAL A 308 -8.20 -10.63 17.33
CA VAL A 308 -9.09 -11.79 17.15
C VAL A 308 -10.44 -11.36 16.60
N GLU A 309 -11.03 -10.30 17.15
CA GLU A 309 -12.31 -9.76 16.70
C GLU A 309 -12.28 -9.32 15.23
N LEU A 310 -11.23 -8.60 14.83
CA LEU A 310 -11.02 -8.16 13.45
C LEU A 310 -11.05 -9.35 12.48
N TRP A 311 -10.26 -10.40 12.75
CA TRP A 311 -10.09 -11.51 11.80
C TRP A 311 -11.23 -12.54 11.83
N LEU A 312 -11.87 -12.75 12.98
CA LEU A 312 -13.09 -13.57 13.07
C LEU A 312 -14.27 -12.88 12.38
N LYS A 313 -14.36 -11.55 12.45
CA LYS A 313 -15.32 -10.78 11.67
C LYS A 313 -15.03 -10.87 10.17
N ASP A 314 -13.79 -10.65 9.74
CA ASP A 314 -13.38 -10.71 8.34
C ASP A 314 -13.69 -12.07 7.68
N SER A 315 -13.58 -13.17 8.44
CA SER A 315 -13.90 -14.51 7.94
C SER A 315 -15.37 -14.92 8.09
N GLY A 316 -16.22 -14.02 8.58
CA GLY A 316 -17.65 -14.30 8.76
C GLY A 316 -17.98 -15.27 9.90
N HIS A 317 -17.03 -15.53 10.81
CA HIS A 317 -17.25 -16.33 12.00
C HIS A 317 -17.88 -15.53 13.15
N HIS A 318 -17.92 -14.20 13.04
CA HIS A 318 -18.61 -13.37 14.01
C HIS A 318 -20.12 -13.65 13.99
N GLY A 319 -20.64 -14.20 15.10
CA GLY A 319 -22.03 -14.66 15.22
C GLY A 319 -22.26 -16.14 14.87
N ALA A 320 -21.20 -16.89 14.53
CA ALA A 320 -21.27 -18.35 14.39
C ALA A 320 -21.48 -19.04 15.76
N GLN A 321 -22.04 -20.26 15.75
CA GLN A 321 -22.33 -21.00 16.99
C GLN A 321 -21.07 -21.33 17.80
N ASP A 322 -19.92 -21.47 17.14
CA ASP A 322 -18.63 -21.80 17.73
C ASP A 322 -17.72 -20.57 17.93
N TYR A 323 -18.25 -19.34 17.73
CA TYR A 323 -17.50 -18.09 17.83
C TYR A 323 -16.68 -17.99 19.13
N LEU A 324 -17.31 -18.20 20.29
CA LEU A 324 -16.63 -18.09 21.59
C LEU A 324 -15.53 -19.13 21.76
N THR A 325 -15.72 -20.34 21.23
CA THR A 325 -14.68 -21.39 21.26
C THR A 325 -13.49 -21.03 20.38
N ARG A 326 -13.74 -20.47 19.18
CA ARG A 326 -12.67 -19.99 18.29
C ARG A 326 -11.91 -18.81 18.92
N TYR A 327 -12.64 -17.87 19.51
CA TYR A 327 -12.06 -16.72 20.20
C TYR A 327 -11.11 -17.19 21.31
N ASP A 328 -11.61 -18.05 22.22
CA ASP A 328 -10.83 -18.61 23.34
C ASP A 328 -9.59 -19.39 22.85
N THR A 329 -9.71 -20.11 21.74
CA THR A 329 -8.58 -20.83 21.11
C THR A 329 -7.50 -19.86 20.64
N TRP A 330 -7.86 -18.74 20.01
CA TRP A 330 -6.87 -17.75 19.58
C TRP A 330 -6.23 -17.03 20.76
N LEU A 331 -7.01 -16.61 21.76
CA LEU A 331 -6.46 -15.96 22.97
C LEU A 331 -5.49 -16.88 23.72
N SER A 332 -5.88 -18.14 23.95
CA SER A 332 -5.02 -19.12 24.60
C SER A 332 -3.71 -19.31 23.83
N TRP A 333 -3.78 -19.34 22.50
CA TRP A 333 -2.58 -19.42 21.66
C TRP A 333 -1.70 -18.17 21.77
N PHE A 334 -2.27 -16.96 21.77
CA PHE A 334 -1.51 -15.72 21.97
C PHE A 334 -0.81 -15.69 23.34
N GLU A 335 -1.51 -16.11 24.41
CA GLU A 335 -0.94 -16.24 25.76
C GLU A 335 0.21 -17.26 25.79
N GLU A 336 0.03 -18.44 25.20
CA GLU A 336 1.08 -19.47 25.09
C GLU A 336 2.31 -18.99 24.31
N GLN A 337 2.11 -18.14 23.31
CA GLN A 337 3.19 -17.53 22.52
C GLN A 337 3.74 -16.24 23.14
N LYS A 338 3.22 -15.79 24.29
CA LYS A 338 3.58 -14.52 24.97
C LYS A 338 3.46 -13.28 24.08
N ILE A 339 2.37 -13.21 23.33
CA ILE A 339 2.10 -12.09 22.41
C ILE A 339 1.23 -11.07 23.15
N GLU A 340 1.75 -9.86 23.37
CA GLU A 340 1.03 -8.76 24.01
C GLU A 340 0.30 -7.87 23.00
N GLY A 341 0.70 -7.92 21.73
CA GLY A 341 0.08 -7.15 20.68
C GLY A 341 0.55 -7.56 19.30
N VAL A 342 -0.13 -7.02 18.30
CA VAL A 342 0.24 -7.19 16.89
C VAL A 342 0.35 -5.80 16.26
N GLY A 343 1.56 -5.48 15.79
CA GLY A 343 1.83 -4.26 15.04
C GLY A 343 1.45 -4.45 13.57
N PHE A 344 0.91 -3.42 12.95
CA PHE A 344 0.60 -3.36 11.52
C PHE A 344 1.35 -2.21 10.89
N GLY A 345 1.79 -2.40 9.66
CA GLY A 345 2.48 -1.34 8.96
C GLY A 345 3.11 -1.81 7.68
N TRP A 346 4.26 -1.21 7.40
CA TRP A 346 4.91 -1.36 6.12
C TRP A 346 6.43 -1.33 6.29
N ILE A 347 7.09 -2.15 5.48
CA ILE A 347 8.54 -2.36 5.47
C ILE A 347 9.03 -2.03 4.07
N ASN A 348 9.96 -1.08 3.96
CA ASN A 348 10.64 -0.76 2.70
C ASN A 348 12.11 -1.11 2.83
N LEU A 349 12.60 -1.90 1.88
CA LEU A 349 14.01 -2.24 1.77
C LEU A 349 14.56 -1.61 0.48
N HIS A 350 15.72 -0.98 0.57
CA HIS A 350 16.39 -0.38 -0.58
C HIS A 350 17.81 -0.93 -0.70
N ARG A 351 18.09 -1.61 -1.81
CA ARG A 351 19.40 -2.24 -2.03
C ARG A 351 20.37 -1.23 -2.62
N THR A 352 21.30 -0.77 -1.81
CA THR A 352 22.24 0.31 -2.17
C THR A 352 23.70 -0.10 -2.13
N GLY A 353 23.99 -1.37 -1.80
CA GLY A 353 25.35 -1.93 -1.83
C GLY A 353 26.32 -1.27 -0.83
N ALA A 354 25.80 -0.40 0.04
CA ALA A 354 26.59 0.36 1.00
C ALA A 354 27.07 -0.52 2.15
N SER A 355 28.25 -0.21 2.68
CA SER A 355 28.80 -0.90 3.85
C SER A 355 28.18 -0.46 5.19
N ASN A 356 27.31 0.56 5.18
CA ASN A 356 26.65 1.10 6.36
C ASN A 356 25.17 1.41 6.03
N PRO A 357 24.25 0.44 6.20
CA PRO A 357 22.85 0.64 5.88
C PRO A 357 22.20 1.66 6.85
N LYS A 358 21.35 2.54 6.31
CA LYS A 358 20.45 3.37 7.10
C LYS A 358 19.24 2.53 7.50
N ARG A 359 18.95 2.49 8.80
CA ARG A 359 17.78 1.83 9.35
C ARG A 359 16.98 2.87 10.13
N GLU A 360 15.70 2.98 9.81
CA GLU A 360 14.76 3.83 10.53
C GLU A 360 13.50 3.01 10.77
N LEU A 361 13.19 2.76 12.05
CA LEU A 361 12.01 2.04 12.48
C LEU A 361 11.19 3.01 13.33
N LEU A 362 9.99 3.36 12.86
CA LEU A 362 9.15 4.38 13.48
C LEU A 362 7.81 3.82 13.90
N GLU A 363 7.35 4.23 15.09
CA GLU A 363 5.94 4.23 15.39
C GLU A 363 5.31 5.53 14.88
N TRP A 364 4.33 5.41 13.99
CA TRP A 364 3.65 6.54 13.37
C TRP A 364 2.14 6.30 13.36
N PRO A 365 1.41 6.61 14.44
CA PRO A 365 -0.05 6.46 14.49
C PRO A 365 -0.81 7.64 13.87
N TYR A 366 -0.10 8.66 13.40
CA TYR A 366 -0.68 9.92 12.89
C TYR A 366 -1.19 9.81 11.46
N ASP A 367 -1.80 10.87 10.92
CA ASP A 367 -2.21 10.85 9.51
C ASP A 367 -0.99 10.80 8.58
N VAL A 368 -1.18 10.11 7.45
CA VAL A 368 -0.22 10.05 6.35
C VAL A 368 -0.94 10.51 5.09
N GLU A 369 -0.37 11.46 4.39
CA GLU A 369 -0.88 11.90 3.09
C GLU A 369 -0.51 10.86 2.03
N GLN A 370 -1.50 10.53 1.19
CA GLN A 370 -1.35 9.61 0.07
C GLN A 370 -1.33 10.39 -1.25
N PRO A 371 -0.49 10.02 -2.23
CA PRO A 371 0.45 8.90 -2.20
C PRO A 371 1.67 9.14 -1.30
N ILE A 372 2.05 8.15 -0.48
CA ILE A 372 3.24 8.23 0.39
C ILE A 372 4.54 7.92 -0.34
N ALA A 373 4.48 7.23 -1.48
CA ALA A 373 5.64 6.81 -2.28
C ALA A 373 6.70 7.91 -2.52
N PRO A 374 6.36 9.17 -2.86
CA PRO A 374 7.36 10.22 -3.08
C PRO A 374 8.20 10.53 -1.83
N ALA A 375 7.61 10.46 -0.63
CA ALA A 375 8.36 10.67 0.62
C ALA A 375 9.37 9.55 0.89
N LEU A 376 9.13 8.35 0.35
CA LEU A 376 10.02 7.19 0.52
C LEU A 376 11.20 7.22 -0.42
N ALA A 377 10.94 7.58 -1.68
CA ALA A 377 12.01 7.89 -2.60
C ALA A 377 12.91 9.00 -2.02
N ALA A 378 12.30 10.08 -1.49
CA ALA A 378 13.05 11.16 -0.85
C ALA A 378 13.84 10.70 0.39
N TRP A 379 13.28 9.82 1.22
CA TRP A 379 13.99 9.22 2.34
C TRP A 379 15.21 8.40 1.89
N GLY A 380 15.06 7.60 0.83
CA GLY A 380 16.14 6.80 0.26
C GLY A 380 17.28 7.65 -0.30
N GLU A 381 16.96 8.75 -0.97
CA GLU A 381 17.96 9.73 -1.44
C GLU A 381 18.66 10.43 -0.26
N ALA A 382 17.88 10.89 0.73
CA ALA A 382 18.40 11.56 1.92
C ALA A 382 19.32 10.63 2.75
N ALA A 383 19.13 9.32 2.70
CA ALA A 383 19.96 8.33 3.37
C ALA A 383 21.43 8.31 2.92
N ARG A 384 21.75 9.00 1.81
CA ARG A 384 23.08 9.04 1.19
C ARG A 384 23.70 10.44 1.19
N VAL A 385 22.99 11.43 1.70
CA VAL A 385 23.49 12.79 1.76
C VAL A 385 24.34 12.97 3.02
N GLU A 386 25.62 13.31 2.82
CA GLU A 386 26.46 13.85 3.87
C GLU A 386 26.43 15.39 3.80
N VAL A 387 26.00 16.02 4.90
CA VAL A 387 25.91 17.46 5.04
C VAL A 387 27.22 17.98 5.63
N THR A 388 27.86 18.88 4.89
CA THR A 388 29.09 19.57 5.28
C THR A 388 28.87 21.08 5.29
N GLU A 389 29.84 21.84 5.81
CA GLU A 389 29.78 23.31 5.77
C GLU A 389 29.75 23.88 4.34
N ASP A 390 30.24 23.12 3.35
CA ASP A 390 30.27 23.49 1.93
C ASP A 390 28.99 23.07 1.19
N SER A 391 28.12 22.28 1.81
CA SER A 391 26.86 21.85 1.21
C SER A 391 25.93 23.06 1.00
N THR A 392 25.17 23.04 -0.09
CA THR A 392 24.06 23.96 -0.35
C THR A 392 22.75 23.21 -0.23
N LEU A 393 21.86 23.69 0.64
CA LEU A 393 20.58 23.06 0.95
C LEU A 393 19.41 23.95 0.54
N VAL A 394 18.29 23.32 0.22
CA VAL A 394 17.02 23.99 -0.11
C VAL A 394 15.94 23.43 0.81
N ILE A 395 15.12 24.31 1.39
CA ILE A 395 13.93 23.91 2.12
C ILE A 395 12.93 23.23 1.19
N VAL A 396 12.32 22.14 1.66
CA VAL A 396 11.29 21.46 0.88
C VAL A 396 10.04 22.34 0.83
N GLU A 397 9.45 22.48 -0.36
CA GLU A 397 8.39 23.46 -0.66
C GLU A 397 7.13 23.30 0.23
N ASP A 398 6.85 22.08 0.70
CA ASP A 398 5.69 21.79 1.53
C ASP A 398 5.94 21.99 3.04
N VAL A 399 7.13 22.45 3.45
CA VAL A 399 7.40 22.74 4.86
C VAL A 399 6.79 24.08 5.24
N GLN A 400 5.91 24.06 6.24
CA GLN A 400 5.32 25.25 6.85
C GLN A 400 5.91 25.49 8.25
N GLN A 401 6.06 26.77 8.61
CA GLN A 401 6.42 27.17 9.96
C GLN A 401 5.18 27.60 10.73
N GLU A 402 4.92 26.95 11.86
CA GLU A 402 3.91 27.33 12.84
C GLU A 402 4.60 27.99 14.04
N THR A 403 4.12 29.16 14.46
CA THR A 403 4.63 29.85 15.65
C THR A 403 3.53 29.99 16.69
N LEU A 404 3.79 29.50 17.90
CA LEU A 404 2.91 29.68 19.06
C LEU A 404 3.56 30.65 20.03
N GLY A 405 2.78 31.58 20.57
CA GLY A 405 3.24 32.56 21.53
C GLY A 405 2.07 33.37 22.11
N GLN A 406 2.32 34.08 23.20
CA GLN A 406 1.33 35.01 23.73
C GLN A 406 1.15 36.20 22.76
N PRO A 407 -0.08 36.65 22.49
CA PRO A 407 -0.30 37.85 21.70
C PRO A 407 0.46 39.06 22.28
N GLY A 408 1.35 39.65 21.49
CA GLY A 408 2.17 40.80 21.89
C GLY A 408 3.51 40.45 22.54
N ALA A 409 3.88 39.17 22.65
CA ALA A 409 5.24 38.76 22.99
C ALA A 409 6.21 39.08 21.84
N GLU A 410 7.45 39.43 22.19
CA GLU A 410 8.51 39.74 21.23
C GLU A 410 8.98 38.48 20.48
N ASP A 411 9.06 37.36 21.18
CA ASP A 411 9.46 36.05 20.63
C ASP A 411 8.34 34.99 20.81
N PRO A 412 8.20 34.04 19.86
CA PRO A 412 7.31 32.90 20.03
C PRO A 412 7.83 31.97 21.14
N SER A 413 6.92 31.33 21.88
CA SER A 413 7.27 30.28 22.84
C SER A 413 7.64 28.96 22.16
N THR A 414 7.17 28.75 20.94
CA THR A 414 7.42 27.52 20.18
C THR A 414 7.42 27.82 18.69
N VAL A 415 8.40 27.25 17.98
CA VAL A 415 8.43 27.19 16.51
C VAL A 415 8.34 25.73 16.11
N ILE A 416 7.47 25.42 15.15
CA ILE A 416 7.29 24.07 14.62
C ILE A 416 7.47 24.13 13.11
N LEU A 417 8.36 23.29 12.58
CA LEU A 417 8.45 23.01 11.16
C LEU A 417 7.59 21.79 10.86
N ARG A 418 6.65 21.91 9.92
CA ARG A 418 5.69 20.86 9.58
C ARG A 418 5.65 20.61 8.08
N GLN A 419 5.97 19.38 7.68
CA GLN A 419 5.67 18.88 6.33
C GLN A 419 4.15 18.76 6.13
N GLN A 420 3.65 19.17 4.98
CA GLN A 420 2.22 19.03 4.65
C GLN A 420 1.93 17.73 3.88
N ARG A 421 2.96 17.12 3.32
CA ARG A 421 2.90 15.89 2.53
C ARG A 421 3.57 14.70 3.21
N GLY A 422 3.35 13.51 2.65
CA GLY A 422 3.91 12.26 3.14
C GLY A 422 3.56 11.97 4.59
N LEU A 423 4.57 11.75 5.44
CA LEU A 423 4.37 11.49 6.87
C LEU A 423 3.80 12.68 7.65
N ARG A 424 3.81 13.89 7.07
CA ARG A 424 3.42 15.13 7.75
C ARG A 424 4.22 15.37 9.04
N ARG A 425 5.51 15.04 9.01
CA ARG A 425 6.40 15.14 10.17
C ARG A 425 6.39 16.57 10.70
N ALA A 426 6.32 16.68 12.01
CA ALA A 426 6.43 17.96 12.70
C ALA A 426 7.60 17.89 13.66
N ARG A 427 8.44 18.92 13.61
CA ARG A 427 9.62 19.07 14.44
C ARG A 427 9.55 20.39 15.17
N GLN A 428 9.65 20.35 16.50
CA GLN A 428 9.83 21.57 17.27
C GLN A 428 11.25 22.06 17.03
N ALA A 429 11.38 23.26 16.47
CA ALA A 429 12.64 23.89 16.16
C ALA A 429 12.94 25.01 17.17
N ASP A 430 14.22 25.25 17.44
CA ASP A 430 14.63 26.48 18.08
C ASP A 430 14.73 27.65 17.06
N THR A 431 15.04 28.85 17.55
CA THR A 431 15.11 30.05 16.71
C THR A 431 16.20 29.96 15.64
N ILE A 432 17.36 29.34 15.94
CA ILE A 432 18.46 29.22 14.99
C ILE A 432 18.13 28.17 13.94
N GLU A 433 17.58 27.03 14.35
CA GLU A 433 17.17 25.95 13.46
C GLU A 433 16.09 26.40 12.47
N ALA A 434 15.05 27.10 12.95
CA ALA A 434 14.01 27.64 12.08
C ALA A 434 14.56 28.71 11.12
N ALA A 435 15.42 29.61 11.60
CA ALA A 435 16.06 30.62 10.76
C ALA A 435 17.01 30.00 9.73
N PHE A 436 17.74 28.95 10.11
CA PHE A 436 18.62 28.18 9.22
C PHE A 436 17.81 27.51 8.11
N ALA A 437 16.75 26.77 8.46
CA ALA A 437 15.88 26.14 7.47
C ALA A 437 15.27 27.17 6.52
N GLY A 438 14.79 28.30 7.04
CA GLY A 438 14.22 29.38 6.22
C GLY A 438 15.23 30.11 5.32
N ALA A 439 16.52 30.06 5.63
CA ALA A 439 17.60 30.63 4.82
C ALA A 439 18.18 29.65 3.79
N CYS A 440 17.77 28.38 3.81
CA CYS A 440 18.19 27.38 2.84
C CYS A 440 17.39 27.53 1.54
N ASP A 441 17.85 28.40 0.63
CA ASP A 441 17.30 28.59 -0.72
C ASP A 441 18.18 28.01 -1.84
N GLY A 442 19.36 27.49 -1.47
CA GLY A 442 20.35 26.92 -2.38
C GLY A 442 21.46 27.87 -2.82
N ASP A 443 21.41 29.16 -2.45
CA ASP A 443 22.40 30.15 -2.88
C ASP A 443 23.64 30.22 -1.97
N LEU A 444 23.46 29.97 -0.68
CA LEU A 444 24.53 30.02 0.33
C LEU A 444 24.87 28.62 0.85
N THR A 445 26.13 28.40 1.20
CA THR A 445 26.54 27.16 1.86
C THR A 445 26.05 27.12 3.31
N VAL A 446 25.89 25.92 3.86
CA VAL A 446 25.53 25.70 5.28
C VAL A 446 26.43 26.53 6.20
N GLY A 447 27.75 26.51 5.98
CA GLY A 447 28.71 27.27 6.79
C GLY A 447 28.56 28.79 6.68
N GLN A 448 28.13 29.32 5.53
CA GLN A 448 27.85 30.74 5.34
C GLN A 448 26.57 31.17 6.07
N ILE A 449 25.51 30.35 5.98
CA ILE A 449 24.24 30.61 6.67
C ILE A 449 24.47 30.60 8.19
N LEU A 450 25.16 29.58 8.71
CA LEU A 450 25.43 29.46 10.15
C LEU A 450 26.30 30.61 10.69
N ASP A 451 27.27 31.11 9.92
CA ASP A 451 28.05 32.30 10.30
C ASP A 451 27.21 33.57 10.36
N ALA A 452 26.34 33.76 9.37
CA ALA A 452 25.44 34.91 9.34
C ALA A 452 24.48 34.90 10.52
N LEU A 453 23.92 33.74 10.86
CA LEU A 453 23.05 33.55 12.03
C LEU A 453 23.80 33.79 13.34
N ALA A 454 25.04 33.30 13.46
CA ALA A 454 25.89 33.56 14.61
C ALA A 454 26.13 35.07 14.82
N GLN A 455 26.38 35.81 13.74
CA GLN A 455 26.56 37.25 13.78
C GLN A 455 25.26 37.99 14.19
N ILE A 456 24.10 37.59 13.65
CA ILE A 456 22.81 38.23 13.97
C ILE A 456 22.45 38.03 15.45
N LEU A 457 22.80 36.88 16.02
CA LEU A 457 22.44 36.50 17.38
C LEU A 457 23.55 36.75 18.42
N ASP A 458 24.64 37.42 18.03
CA ASP A 458 25.81 37.72 18.87
C ASP A 458 26.38 36.46 19.56
N ARG A 459 26.57 35.39 18.77
CA ARG A 459 27.12 34.09 19.18
C ARG A 459 28.47 33.84 18.51
N ASP A 460 29.27 32.96 19.11
CA ASP A 460 30.51 32.48 18.52
C ASP A 460 30.20 31.59 17.28
N PRO A 461 30.66 31.94 16.07
CA PRO A 461 30.42 31.16 14.85
C PRO A 461 30.90 29.71 14.94
N ALA A 462 32.02 29.45 15.62
CA ALA A 462 32.52 28.08 15.77
C ALA A 462 31.58 27.22 16.61
N VAL A 463 30.97 27.81 17.65
CA VAL A 463 29.99 27.13 18.50
C VAL A 463 28.70 26.85 17.73
N VAL A 464 28.18 27.82 16.97
CA VAL A 464 26.98 27.64 16.14
C VAL A 464 27.21 26.54 15.10
N ARG A 465 28.33 26.56 14.36
CA ARG A 465 28.64 25.51 13.37
C ARG A 465 28.67 24.11 13.99
N SER A 466 29.42 23.94 15.07
CA SER A 466 29.54 22.64 15.74
C SER A 466 28.21 22.11 16.30
N SER A 467 27.27 23.02 16.63
CA SER A 467 25.97 22.65 17.22
C SER A 467 24.90 22.38 16.16
N TYR A 468 24.90 23.14 15.04
CA TYR A 468 23.84 23.09 14.03
C TYR A 468 24.20 22.34 12.75
N LEU A 469 25.48 21.99 12.52
CA LEU A 469 25.82 21.10 11.40
C LEU A 469 25.19 19.70 11.56
N PRO A 470 25.20 19.06 12.75
CA PRO A 470 24.43 17.82 12.97
C PRO A 470 22.92 18.00 12.77
N ILE A 471 22.37 19.15 13.19
CA ILE A 471 20.95 19.47 13.00
C ILE A 471 20.62 19.63 11.50
N ALA A 472 21.51 20.22 10.71
CA ALA A 472 21.33 20.30 9.26
C ALA A 472 21.30 18.91 8.61
N GLN A 473 22.16 17.98 9.08
CA GLN A 473 22.14 16.58 8.67
C GLN A 473 20.82 15.89 9.05
N GLU A 474 20.31 16.12 10.26
CA GLU A 474 19.01 15.60 10.70
C GLU A 474 17.87 16.15 9.84
N LEU A 475 17.81 17.47 9.61
CA LEU A 475 16.78 18.10 8.77
C LEU A 475 16.76 17.53 7.36
N VAL A 476 17.91 17.17 6.79
CA VAL A 476 17.98 16.44 5.51
C VAL A 476 17.49 15.01 5.66
N SER A 477 17.97 14.28 6.66
CA SER A 477 17.56 12.89 6.92
C SER A 477 16.06 12.72 7.13
N GLU A 478 15.42 13.71 7.76
CA GLU A 478 13.98 13.76 8.04
C GLU A 478 13.16 14.39 6.90
N GLY A 479 13.82 14.89 5.84
CA GLY A 479 13.18 15.44 4.65
C GLY A 479 12.64 16.86 4.78
N PHE A 480 13.07 17.64 5.77
CA PHE A 480 12.76 19.08 5.86
C PHE A 480 13.62 19.92 4.90
N LEU A 481 14.85 19.47 4.66
CA LEU A 481 15.79 20.05 3.72
C LEU A 481 16.21 19.01 2.68
N ARG A 482 16.68 19.46 1.52
CA ARG A 482 17.31 18.62 0.50
C ARG A 482 18.52 19.30 -0.13
N PRO A 483 19.48 18.57 -0.70
CA PRO A 483 20.56 19.17 -1.48
C PRO A 483 20.05 20.04 -2.62
N ALA A 484 20.72 21.16 -2.89
CA ALA A 484 20.42 22.00 -4.03
C ALA A 484 20.69 21.26 -5.36
N PRO A 485 19.85 21.48 -6.41
CA PRO A 485 20.05 20.85 -7.70
C PRO A 485 21.42 21.20 -8.30
N GLY A 486 22.20 20.18 -8.72
CA GLY A 486 23.50 20.38 -9.38
C GLY A 486 24.72 20.40 -8.45
N THR A 487 24.55 20.17 -7.14
CA THR A 487 25.66 19.90 -6.23
C THR A 487 26.17 18.48 -6.49
N PRO A 488 27.45 18.26 -6.86
CA PRO A 488 27.96 16.90 -7.06
C PRO A 488 27.93 16.16 -5.72
N GLY A 489 27.24 15.02 -5.68
CA GLY A 489 27.35 14.09 -4.56
C GLY A 489 28.80 13.61 -4.38
N PRO A 490 29.17 13.10 -3.19
CA PRO A 490 30.50 12.54 -2.99
C PRO A 490 30.77 11.48 -4.06
N ALA A 491 31.95 11.54 -4.67
CA ALA A 491 32.36 10.59 -5.71
C ALA A 491 32.24 9.16 -5.16
N ALA A 492 31.56 8.30 -5.93
CA ALA A 492 31.31 6.89 -5.64
C ALA A 492 32.60 6.08 -5.36
#